data_AF-A0AAU5JJ57-F1
#
_entry.id   AF-A0AAU5JJ57-F1
#
_cell.length_a   1.000
_cell.length_b   1.000
_cell.length_c   1.000
_cell.angle_alpha   90.00
_cell.angle_beta   90.00
_cell.angle_gamma   90.00
#
_symmetry.space_group_name_H-M   'P 1'
#
loop_
_entity.id
_entity.type
_entity.pdbx_description
1 polymer ?
#
loop_
_entity_poly.entity_id
_entity_poly.type
_entity_poly.pdbx_seq_one_letter_code
_entity_poly.pdbx_strand_id
1 'polypeptide(L)'
;MRSPRPARHRGPRRFAALLLCAAATLFPTAVPAGAAAPPPVPGTLQAYDIGSVYSAGVSSGGYMATQLHVAYSGTFEGSASFASGPYDCARGSLPTALNACMDTTQSLQLGALEQATRDRSAQGLVDPVENLADDPVYVFSGSNDATVKRPVADALADYYGRFGARVRYDRSTAAGHAWITPLGPNSCTVTQSPYLNNCGTDAEGALLGHLFGSVAAPGSGTGGSLIRFDQDAYAPGGSAAALSMGKDGFAYVPASCAGGARCTLLVALHGCKQGYAYQGFGTRFVEGAYLNEYADTNAMIVLYPQAAPTATLENPNGCWNWWGYLGDTAYARHGGKQIETVMGMVRALRGDSTPPPAPGRTVLASTDSEDGYVKAAADGSGAALGTLEDVYGLALGRGTDGKVNRSVVSFDTSRIPVGKEVTRAWLTVTRSSGAGDPWASPSGNRLVVDVRTGCFGGCAVEPSDWSAAASVAGGAEIAAFTSGSAVSTDLSAAALAALNRGGVTQLRLGFAAAPAGSAYLFVNRDAPVTLTVEYR
;
A
#
# COMPACT_ATOMS: atom_id res chain seq x y z
N MET A 1 -3.33 99.88 36.24
CA MET A 1 -3.40 98.84 37.29
C MET A 1 -4.06 97.59 36.70
N ARG A 2 -3.35 96.46 36.84
CA ARG A 2 -3.74 95.04 36.72
C ARG A 2 -4.32 94.47 35.41
N SER A 3 -3.53 93.51 34.92
CA SER A 3 -3.64 92.55 33.83
C SER A 3 -4.86 91.60 33.87
N PRO A 4 -5.14 90.89 32.74
CA PRO A 4 -6.37 90.15 32.49
C PRO A 4 -6.25 88.65 32.84
N ARG A 5 -7.39 87.94 32.92
CA ARG A 5 -7.45 86.47 33.00
C ARG A 5 -8.76 85.89 32.43
N PRO A 6 -8.77 84.59 32.04
CA PRO A 6 -9.25 84.17 30.72
C PRO A 6 -10.31 83.05 30.74
N ALA A 7 -10.66 82.60 29.53
CA ALA A 7 -11.63 81.59 29.12
C ALA A 7 -11.40 80.14 29.62
N ARG A 8 -12.45 79.30 29.57
CA ARG A 8 -12.52 78.08 28.72
C ARG A 8 -13.86 77.31 28.79
N HIS A 9 -14.38 77.04 27.58
CA HIS A 9 -15.09 75.87 27.01
C HIS A 9 -16.09 74.98 27.78
N ARG A 10 -17.23 74.73 27.10
CA ARG A 10 -17.91 73.44 26.77
C ARG A 10 -19.08 73.83 25.84
N GLY A 11 -19.22 73.42 24.58
CA GLY A 11 -19.25 72.11 23.94
C GLY A 11 -20.59 72.03 23.18
N PRO A 12 -20.67 71.63 21.90
CA PRO A 12 -21.96 71.28 21.29
C PRO A 12 -21.93 69.81 20.86
N ARG A 13 -23.05 69.10 20.85
CA ARG A 13 -23.95 69.12 19.69
C ARG A 13 -25.23 68.35 20.01
N ARG A 14 -26.33 68.89 19.52
CA ARG A 14 -27.68 68.36 19.59
C ARG A 14 -28.27 68.46 18.18
N PHE A 15 -28.93 67.37 17.76
CA PHE A 15 -29.96 67.26 16.71
C PHE A 15 -29.52 67.59 15.27
N ALA A 16 -30.09 67.05 14.20
CA ALA A 16 -30.91 65.89 13.88
C ALA A 16 -31.00 65.91 12.35
N ALA A 17 -31.03 64.76 11.69
CA ALA A 17 -31.52 64.67 10.32
C ALA A 17 -32.18 63.30 10.12
N LEU A 18 -33.46 63.33 9.77
CA LEU A 18 -34.28 62.19 9.37
C LEU A 18 -33.73 61.59 8.07
N LEU A 19 -33.79 60.26 7.95
CA LEU A 19 -33.92 59.57 6.66
C LEU A 19 -34.74 58.28 6.86
N LEU A 20 -35.56 58.01 5.83
CA LEU A 20 -36.72 57.14 5.79
C LEU A 20 -36.44 55.64 5.93
N CYS A 21 -37.44 54.95 6.49
CA CYS A 21 -37.92 53.59 6.26
C CYS A 21 -37.10 52.66 5.34
N ALA A 22 -36.50 51.64 5.95
CA ALA A 22 -36.60 50.25 5.51
C ALA A 22 -36.40 49.37 6.74
N ALA A 23 -37.50 48.92 7.35
CA ALA A 23 -37.45 47.85 8.33
C ALA A 23 -37.17 46.54 7.58
N ALA A 24 -35.90 46.32 7.23
CA ALA A 24 -35.42 45.00 6.89
C ALA A 24 -35.39 44.21 8.20
N THR A 25 -36.44 43.43 8.42
CA THR A 25 -36.40 42.30 9.36
C THR A 25 -35.19 41.46 8.99
N LEU A 26 -34.09 41.63 9.74
CA LEU A 26 -33.02 40.65 9.81
C LEU A 26 -33.63 39.40 10.43
N PHE A 27 -34.26 38.58 9.60
CA PHE A 27 -34.42 37.18 9.93
C PHE A 27 -33.00 36.62 9.99
N PRO A 28 -32.53 36.10 11.14
CA PRO A 28 -31.40 35.22 11.10
C PRO A 28 -31.81 34.06 10.20
N THR A 29 -31.23 33.96 9.01
CA THR A 29 -31.29 32.72 8.25
C THR A 29 -30.61 31.68 9.12
N ALA A 30 -31.42 30.88 9.81
CA ALA A 30 -30.97 29.74 10.58
C ALA A 30 -30.05 28.92 9.69
N VAL A 31 -28.81 28.71 10.13
CA VAL A 31 -27.91 27.72 9.54
C VAL A 31 -28.58 26.36 9.77
N PRO A 32 -29.02 25.63 8.73
CA PRO A 32 -29.38 24.25 8.91
C PRO A 32 -28.11 23.45 8.66
N ALA A 33 -27.44 23.00 9.72
CA ALA A 33 -26.37 22.03 9.55
C ALA A 33 -26.38 21.05 10.72
N GLY A 34 -27.54 20.42 10.91
CA GLY A 34 -27.64 19.16 11.60
C GLY A 34 -27.85 18.07 10.56
N ALA A 35 -26.82 17.74 9.79
CA ALA A 35 -26.78 16.52 9.02
C ALA A 35 -25.71 15.63 9.65
N ALA A 36 -26.14 14.63 10.41
CA ALA A 36 -25.27 13.54 10.80
C ALA A 36 -25.35 12.48 9.70
N ALA A 37 -24.23 11.82 9.38
CA ALA A 37 -24.28 10.63 8.53
C ALA A 37 -25.33 9.65 9.12
N PRO A 38 -26.10 8.94 8.27
CA PRO A 38 -27.04 7.95 8.75
C PRO A 38 -26.30 6.91 9.62
N PRO A 39 -26.96 6.32 10.63
CA PRO A 39 -26.32 5.32 11.47
C PRO A 39 -25.75 4.18 10.61
N PRO A 40 -24.55 3.67 10.92
CA PRO A 40 -23.95 2.62 10.12
C PRO A 40 -24.82 1.36 10.07
N VAL A 41 -25.06 0.84 8.86
CA VAL A 41 -25.75 -0.43 8.64
C VAL A 41 -24.74 -1.52 8.26
N PRO A 42 -24.80 -2.72 8.86
CA PRO A 42 -23.92 -3.81 8.45
C PRO A 42 -24.16 -4.20 6.98
N GLY A 43 -23.08 -4.42 6.23
CA GLY A 43 -23.15 -4.85 4.84
C GLY A 43 -21.79 -5.24 4.26
N THR A 44 -21.76 -5.48 2.95
CA THR A 44 -20.53 -5.72 2.18
C THR A 44 -20.39 -4.62 1.11
N LEU A 45 -19.16 -4.38 0.65
CA LEU A 45 -18.98 -3.54 -0.55
C LEU A 45 -19.58 -4.29 -1.75
N GLN A 46 -20.36 -3.56 -2.54
CA GLN A 46 -20.98 -4.04 -3.77
C GLN A 46 -20.44 -3.23 -4.95
N ALA A 47 -20.60 -3.77 -6.15
CA ALA A 47 -20.22 -3.09 -7.37
C ALA A 47 -21.20 -1.94 -7.68
N TYR A 48 -20.65 -0.80 -8.09
CA TYR A 48 -21.35 0.37 -8.61
C TYR A 48 -20.72 0.78 -9.94
N ASP A 49 -21.47 1.51 -10.79
CA ASP A 49 -20.90 2.13 -11.99
C ASP A 49 -20.03 3.32 -11.57
N ILE A 50 -18.74 3.09 -11.37
CA ILE A 50 -17.79 4.13 -10.94
C ILE A 50 -16.96 4.58 -12.14
N GLY A 51 -17.07 5.86 -12.47
CA GLY A 51 -16.38 6.46 -13.61
C GLY A 51 -15.00 6.99 -13.30
N SER A 52 -14.80 7.55 -12.10
CA SER A 52 -13.57 8.20 -11.68
C SER A 52 -13.30 7.93 -10.20
N VAL A 53 -12.02 7.91 -9.81
CA VAL A 53 -11.58 7.67 -8.43
C VAL A 53 -10.60 8.74 -7.99
N TYR A 54 -10.79 9.25 -6.79
CA TYR A 54 -9.91 10.25 -6.16
C TYR A 54 -9.60 9.85 -4.72
N SER A 55 -8.49 10.36 -4.18
CA SER A 55 -8.14 10.20 -2.77
C SER A 55 -8.18 11.53 -2.03
N ALA A 56 -8.54 11.49 -0.76
CA ALA A 56 -8.45 12.63 0.14
C ALA A 56 -8.01 12.19 1.54
N GLY A 57 -7.25 13.02 2.26
CA GLY A 57 -6.94 12.71 3.64
C GLY A 57 -6.26 13.83 4.42
N VAL A 58 -6.16 13.63 5.73
CA VAL A 58 -5.47 14.54 6.67
C VAL A 58 -4.33 13.85 7.40
N SER A 59 -3.24 14.55 7.70
CA SER A 59 -2.14 14.03 8.52
C SER A 59 -1.56 12.75 7.89
N SER A 60 -1.41 11.66 8.65
CA SER A 60 -1.03 10.36 8.08
C SER A 60 -1.98 9.86 6.97
N GLY A 61 -3.27 10.20 7.02
CA GLY A 61 -4.22 9.92 5.94
C GLY A 61 -3.95 10.75 4.68
N GLY A 62 -3.43 11.98 4.83
CA GLY A 62 -2.97 12.80 3.70
C GLY A 62 -1.69 12.25 3.07
N TYR A 63 -0.77 11.71 3.87
CA TYR A 63 0.37 10.95 3.35
C TYR A 63 -0.09 9.69 2.59
N MET A 64 -1.05 8.94 3.15
CA MET A 64 -1.60 7.75 2.48
C MET A 64 -2.37 8.10 1.20
N ALA A 65 -3.13 9.20 1.18
CA ALA A 65 -3.78 9.70 -0.04
C ALA A 65 -2.74 9.99 -1.13
N THR A 66 -1.66 10.70 -0.80
CA THR A 66 -0.53 10.91 -1.71
C THR A 66 0.11 9.59 -2.16
N GLN A 67 0.28 8.62 -1.26
CA GLN A 67 0.84 7.31 -1.61
C GLN A 67 -0.06 6.52 -2.57
N LEU A 68 -1.39 6.52 -2.35
CA LEU A 68 -2.35 5.87 -3.23
C LEU A 68 -2.33 6.50 -4.62
N HIS A 69 -2.38 7.83 -4.67
CA HIS A 69 -2.35 8.58 -5.93
C HIS A 69 -1.07 8.33 -6.73
N VAL A 70 0.10 8.39 -6.10
CA VAL A 70 1.37 8.13 -6.80
C VAL A 70 1.53 6.65 -7.17
N ALA A 71 1.19 5.72 -6.26
CA ALA A 71 1.38 4.30 -6.52
C ALA A 71 0.44 3.78 -7.60
N TYR A 72 -0.84 4.19 -7.58
CA TYR A 72 -1.90 3.74 -8.48
C TYR A 72 -2.49 4.90 -9.29
N SER A 73 -1.63 5.74 -9.89
CA SER A 73 -2.05 6.91 -10.69
C SER A 73 -2.85 6.53 -11.95
N GLY A 74 -2.80 5.27 -12.40
CA GLY A 74 -3.71 4.76 -13.43
C GLY A 74 -5.13 4.49 -12.92
N THR A 75 -5.35 4.53 -11.60
CA THR A 75 -6.67 4.39 -10.96
C THR A 75 -7.16 5.70 -10.35
N PHE A 76 -6.30 6.41 -9.63
CA PHE A 76 -6.64 7.69 -9.00
C PHE A 76 -6.34 8.84 -9.94
N GLU A 77 -7.35 9.61 -10.30
CA GLU A 77 -7.26 10.76 -11.22
C GLU A 77 -6.96 12.08 -10.48
N GLY A 78 -6.45 12.01 -9.24
CA GLY A 78 -6.19 13.20 -8.43
C GLY A 78 -6.29 12.95 -6.93
N SER A 79 -5.81 13.92 -6.15
CA SER A 79 -5.74 13.79 -4.69
C SER A 79 -5.90 15.11 -3.93
N ALA A 80 -6.51 15.04 -2.74
CA ALA A 80 -6.56 16.13 -1.77
C ALA A 80 -5.82 15.79 -0.46
N SER A 81 -4.96 16.68 0.01
CA SER A 81 -4.08 16.41 1.13
C SER A 81 -4.05 17.57 2.12
N PHE A 82 -4.56 17.33 3.33
CA PHE A 82 -4.59 18.29 4.44
C PHE A 82 -3.46 18.01 5.41
N ALA A 83 -2.68 19.04 5.78
CA ALA A 83 -1.70 18.95 6.85
C ALA A 83 -0.77 17.71 6.73
N SER A 84 -0.19 17.50 5.56
CA SER A 84 0.62 16.33 5.20
C SER A 84 1.78 16.72 4.28
N GLY A 85 2.50 15.74 3.71
CA GLY A 85 3.74 15.98 2.98
C GLY A 85 3.96 15.07 1.76
N PRO A 86 5.12 15.23 1.10
CA PRO A 86 5.47 14.52 -0.13
C PRO A 86 5.43 13.01 -0.02
N TYR A 87 5.23 12.35 -1.16
CA TYR A 87 5.36 10.92 -1.33
C TYR A 87 6.70 10.42 -0.78
N ASP A 88 6.67 9.28 -0.09
CA ASP A 88 7.83 8.60 0.49
C ASP A 88 8.69 9.44 1.45
N CYS A 89 8.21 10.58 1.96
CA CYS A 89 9.04 11.50 2.74
C CYS A 89 9.81 10.83 3.89
N ALA A 90 9.16 9.91 4.61
CA ALA A 90 9.77 9.19 5.74
C ALA A 90 10.83 8.16 5.33
N ARG A 91 10.84 7.68 4.07
CA ARG A 91 11.79 6.68 3.54
C ARG A 91 11.97 5.46 4.45
N GLY A 92 10.86 4.91 4.96
CA GLY A 92 10.87 3.76 5.87
C GLY A 92 11.48 4.03 7.25
N SER A 93 11.57 5.29 7.68
CA SER A 93 12.27 5.70 8.91
C SER A 93 11.41 6.61 9.78
N LEU A 94 11.02 6.14 10.97
CA LEU A 94 10.29 6.94 11.95
C LEU A 94 11.07 8.22 12.37
N PRO A 95 12.40 8.17 12.64
CA PRO A 95 13.15 9.40 12.90
C PRO A 95 13.08 10.43 11.77
N THR A 96 13.09 9.98 10.51
CA THR A 96 12.95 10.86 9.34
C THR A 96 11.53 11.39 9.23
N ALA A 97 10.51 10.56 9.50
CA ALA A 97 9.11 10.97 9.56
C ALA A 97 8.92 12.15 10.54
N LEU A 98 9.46 12.03 11.76
CA LEU A 98 9.34 13.07 12.79
C LEU A 98 10.15 14.33 12.45
N ASN A 99 11.42 14.17 12.06
CA ASN A 99 12.33 15.32 11.96
C ASN A 99 12.28 16.03 10.61
N ALA A 100 12.09 15.30 9.51
CA ALA A 100 12.09 15.88 8.17
C ALA A 100 10.68 16.16 7.66
N CYS A 101 9.73 15.29 7.99
CA CYS A 101 8.38 15.30 7.44
C CYS A 101 7.33 15.89 8.40
N MET A 102 7.72 16.34 9.59
CA MET A 102 6.81 16.97 10.55
C MET A 102 7.44 18.24 11.14
N ASP A 103 8.53 18.09 11.89
CA ASP A 103 9.14 19.16 12.67
C ASP A 103 10.11 20.05 11.89
N THR A 104 10.51 19.65 10.68
CA THR A 104 11.44 20.36 9.79
C THR A 104 12.80 20.67 10.43
N THR A 105 13.24 19.87 11.40
CA THR A 105 14.59 19.92 12.00
C THR A 105 15.63 19.23 11.11
N GLN A 106 15.18 18.41 10.17
CA GLN A 106 15.97 17.78 9.11
C GLN A 106 15.43 18.19 7.74
N SER A 107 16.29 18.26 6.71
CA SER A 107 15.83 18.42 5.33
C SER A 107 15.14 17.16 4.82
N LEU A 108 13.96 17.30 4.23
CA LEU A 108 13.24 16.22 3.55
C LEU A 108 13.85 15.82 2.20
N GLN A 109 14.77 16.62 1.65
CA GLN A 109 15.48 16.35 0.40
C GLN A 109 14.54 16.16 -0.81
N LEU A 110 13.76 17.19 -1.16
CA LEU A 110 12.68 17.09 -2.16
C LEU A 110 13.12 16.50 -3.51
N GLY A 111 14.28 16.93 -4.03
CA GLY A 111 14.82 16.39 -5.28
C GLY A 111 15.14 14.88 -5.22
N ALA A 112 15.52 14.36 -4.05
CA ALA A 112 15.74 12.93 -3.88
C ALA A 112 14.41 12.15 -3.82
N LEU A 113 13.36 12.72 -3.22
CA LEU A 113 12.02 12.12 -3.22
C LEU A 113 11.42 12.07 -4.63
N GLU A 114 11.61 13.15 -5.39
CA GLU A 114 11.22 13.20 -6.81
C GLU A 114 11.95 12.11 -7.62
N GLN A 115 13.28 12.04 -7.51
CA GLN A 115 14.08 11.04 -8.23
C GLN A 115 13.68 9.61 -7.84
N ALA A 116 13.52 9.33 -6.55
CA ALA A 116 13.10 8.01 -6.07
C ALA A 116 11.74 7.60 -6.62
N THR A 117 10.82 8.55 -6.83
CA THR A 117 9.52 8.27 -7.46
C THR A 117 9.71 7.85 -8.92
N ARG A 118 10.51 8.61 -9.69
CA ARG A 118 10.83 8.29 -11.10
C ARG A 118 11.50 6.93 -11.22
N ASP A 119 12.45 6.63 -10.33
CA ASP A 119 13.15 5.34 -10.32
C ASP A 119 12.20 4.18 -10.02
N ARG A 120 11.28 4.33 -9.07
CA ARG A 120 10.26 3.30 -8.77
C ARG A 120 9.31 3.09 -9.93
N SER A 121 8.91 4.16 -10.60
CA SER A 121 8.05 4.08 -11.79
C SER A 121 8.75 3.36 -12.94
N ALA A 122 10.02 3.67 -13.21
CA ALA A 122 10.84 2.97 -14.20
C ALA A 122 11.03 1.47 -13.88
N GLN A 123 10.95 1.09 -12.59
CA GLN A 123 11.01 -0.30 -12.13
C GLN A 123 9.63 -1.00 -12.12
N GLY A 124 8.54 -0.31 -12.48
CA GLY A 124 7.17 -0.83 -12.40
C GLY A 124 6.65 -1.02 -10.96
N LEU A 125 7.31 -0.40 -9.98
CA LEU A 125 6.94 -0.50 -8.57
C LEU A 125 5.81 0.46 -8.18
N VAL A 126 5.65 1.53 -8.95
CA VAL A 126 4.50 2.43 -8.95
C VAL A 126 4.10 2.65 -10.40
N ASP A 127 2.91 3.16 -10.64
CA ASP A 127 2.44 3.52 -11.98
C ASP A 127 3.34 4.57 -12.67
N PRO A 128 3.22 4.72 -14.01
CA PRO A 128 3.92 5.76 -14.77
C PRO A 128 3.74 7.15 -14.14
N VAL A 129 4.84 7.87 -13.91
CA VAL A 129 4.80 9.25 -13.36
C VAL A 129 4.14 10.23 -14.33
N GLU A 130 4.08 9.88 -15.61
CA GLU A 130 3.38 10.63 -16.65
C GLU A 130 1.88 10.73 -16.38
N ASN A 131 1.30 9.76 -15.66
CA ASN A 131 -0.12 9.80 -15.29
C ASN A 131 -0.41 10.98 -14.35
N LEU A 132 0.57 11.39 -13.52
CA LEU A 132 0.40 12.50 -12.57
C LEU A 132 0.36 13.87 -13.27
N ALA A 133 0.78 13.94 -14.54
CA ALA A 133 0.71 15.16 -15.31
C ALA A 133 -0.76 15.54 -15.50
N ASP A 134 -1.07 16.82 -15.33
CA ASP A 134 -2.42 17.35 -15.40
C ASP A 134 -3.41 16.84 -14.33
N ASP A 135 -3.05 15.91 -13.43
CA ASP A 135 -3.98 15.50 -12.38
C ASP A 135 -4.31 16.68 -11.42
N PRO A 136 -5.59 16.91 -11.08
CA PRO A 136 -5.96 17.90 -10.08
C PRO A 136 -5.50 17.46 -8.69
N VAL A 137 -4.68 18.31 -8.06
CA VAL A 137 -4.21 18.10 -6.70
C VAL A 137 -4.58 19.28 -5.81
N TYR A 138 -5.26 19.01 -4.70
CA TYR A 138 -5.57 20.01 -3.68
C TYR A 138 -4.65 19.82 -2.46
N VAL A 139 -3.95 20.87 -2.05
CA VAL A 139 -3.11 20.87 -0.85
C VAL A 139 -3.67 21.89 0.13
N PHE A 140 -3.72 21.54 1.41
CA PHE A 140 -4.13 22.47 2.47
C PHE A 140 -3.11 22.51 3.62
N SER A 141 -2.77 23.72 4.09
CA SER A 141 -2.00 23.90 5.33
C SER A 141 -2.43 25.13 6.15
N GLY A 142 -2.61 24.94 7.45
CA GLY A 142 -2.89 26.03 8.39
C GLY A 142 -1.63 26.72 8.89
N SER A 143 -1.70 28.03 9.18
CA SER A 143 -0.51 28.75 9.70
C SER A 143 -0.18 28.42 11.16
N ASN A 144 -1.12 27.83 11.90
CA ASN A 144 -0.93 27.39 13.28
C ASN A 144 -0.71 25.87 13.40
N ASP A 145 -0.53 25.17 12.29
CA ASP A 145 -0.14 23.77 12.31
C ASP A 145 1.32 23.64 12.80
N ALA A 146 1.46 23.23 14.06
CA ALA A 146 2.73 22.95 14.70
C ALA A 146 3.08 21.44 14.70
N THR A 147 2.28 20.59 14.05
CA THR A 147 2.48 19.13 13.98
C THR A 147 3.06 18.73 12.64
N VAL A 148 2.40 19.07 11.53
CA VAL A 148 2.99 18.99 10.19
C VAL A 148 3.17 20.41 9.71
N LYS A 149 4.38 20.94 9.94
CA LYS A 149 4.64 22.36 9.71
C LYS A 149 4.49 22.71 8.23
N ARG A 150 4.02 23.93 7.96
CA ARG A 150 3.79 24.47 6.61
C ARG A 150 4.89 24.16 5.58
N PRO A 151 6.21 24.23 5.87
CA PRO A 151 7.23 23.90 4.88
C PRO A 151 7.14 22.47 4.32
N VAL A 152 6.55 21.53 5.06
CA VAL A 152 6.28 20.17 4.58
C VAL A 152 5.17 20.17 3.53
N ALA A 153 4.08 20.91 3.76
CA ALA A 153 2.99 21.06 2.80
C ALA A 153 3.40 21.91 1.59
N ASP A 154 4.25 22.93 1.79
CA ASP A 154 4.89 23.67 0.69
C ASP A 154 5.68 22.70 -0.21
N ALA A 155 6.47 21.80 0.38
CA ALA A 155 7.21 20.78 -0.37
C ALA A 155 6.29 19.76 -1.07
N LEU A 156 5.11 19.46 -0.52
CA LEU A 156 4.10 18.60 -1.19
C LEU A 156 3.53 19.27 -2.44
N ALA A 157 3.20 20.56 -2.36
CA ALA A 157 2.74 21.33 -3.51
C ALA A 157 3.83 21.38 -4.60
N ASP A 158 5.09 21.63 -4.20
CA ASP A 158 6.23 21.62 -5.13
C ASP A 158 6.48 20.23 -5.72
N TYR A 159 6.36 19.16 -4.92
CA TYR A 159 6.51 17.77 -5.36
C TYR A 159 5.57 17.47 -6.53
N TYR A 160 4.27 17.70 -6.35
CA TYR A 160 3.28 17.47 -7.40
C TYR A 160 3.48 18.39 -8.61
N GLY A 161 3.86 19.65 -8.39
CA GLY A 161 4.19 20.59 -9.46
C GLY A 161 5.35 20.10 -10.35
N ARG A 162 6.34 19.40 -9.80
CA ARG A 162 7.46 18.80 -10.55
C ARG A 162 7.05 17.62 -11.44
N PHE A 163 5.88 17.02 -11.19
CA PHE A 163 5.26 16.00 -12.04
C PHE A 163 4.22 16.56 -13.01
N GLY A 164 4.00 17.88 -13.02
CA GLY A 164 3.07 18.53 -13.95
C GLY A 164 1.61 18.50 -13.51
N ALA A 165 1.31 18.12 -12.26
CA ALA A 165 -0.05 18.12 -11.72
C ALA A 165 -0.61 19.56 -11.62
N ARG A 166 -1.94 19.69 -11.74
CA ARG A 166 -2.64 20.96 -11.51
C ARG A 166 -2.85 21.18 -10.01
N VAL A 167 -1.87 21.78 -9.36
CA VAL A 167 -1.89 22.01 -7.91
C VAL A 167 -2.68 23.27 -7.53
N ARG A 168 -3.68 23.11 -6.66
CA ARG A 168 -4.31 24.20 -5.90
C ARG A 168 -3.92 24.09 -4.44
N TYR A 169 -3.16 25.06 -3.95
CA TYR A 169 -2.66 25.07 -2.58
C TYR A 169 -3.34 26.17 -1.76
N ASP A 170 -4.22 25.79 -0.84
CA ASP A 170 -4.80 26.69 0.16
C ASP A 170 -3.95 26.70 1.44
N ARG A 171 -3.47 27.89 1.78
CA ARG A 171 -2.70 28.17 3.00
C ARG A 171 -3.14 29.46 3.68
N SER A 172 -4.37 29.89 3.38
CA SER A 172 -4.91 31.21 3.73
C SER A 172 -5.39 31.29 5.18
N THR A 173 -5.74 30.15 5.79
CA THR A 173 -6.31 30.12 7.14
C THR A 173 -5.25 29.95 8.22
N ALA A 174 -5.61 30.38 9.43
CA ALA A 174 -4.81 30.17 10.64
C ALA A 174 -5.09 28.81 11.31
N ALA A 175 -5.45 27.79 10.53
CA ALA A 175 -5.83 26.51 11.07
C ALA A 175 -4.71 25.84 11.88
N GLY A 176 -5.09 25.07 12.91
CA GLY A 176 -4.23 24.07 13.54
C GLY A 176 -4.10 22.80 12.70
N HIS A 177 -3.54 21.73 13.28
CA HIS A 177 -3.42 20.43 12.63
C HIS A 177 -4.75 19.67 12.68
N ALA A 178 -5.55 19.78 11.62
CA ALA A 178 -6.90 19.21 11.56
C ALA A 178 -7.40 19.06 10.12
N TRP A 179 -8.47 18.26 9.97
CA TRP A 179 -9.34 18.35 8.80
C TRP A 179 -10.23 19.59 8.95
N ILE A 180 -10.28 20.43 7.92
CA ILE A 180 -11.01 21.71 8.01
C ILE A 180 -12.36 21.55 7.38
N THR A 181 -13.40 21.80 8.15
CA THR A 181 -14.77 21.45 7.76
C THR A 181 -15.79 22.31 8.51
N PRO A 182 -16.91 22.72 7.86
CA PRO A 182 -17.99 23.44 8.52
C PRO A 182 -18.59 22.71 9.73
N LEU A 183 -18.52 21.37 9.77
CA LEU A 183 -19.06 20.55 10.86
C LEU A 183 -18.08 20.35 12.03
N GLY A 184 -16.88 20.93 11.95
CA GLY A 184 -15.85 20.74 12.95
C GLY A 184 -16.22 21.36 14.31
N PRO A 185 -16.17 20.60 15.43
CA PRO A 185 -16.51 21.15 16.75
C PRO A 185 -15.40 22.03 17.34
N ASN A 186 -14.18 21.96 16.82
CA ASN A 186 -13.08 22.79 17.28
C ASN A 186 -13.04 24.14 16.57
N SER A 187 -12.52 25.16 17.25
CA SER A 187 -12.17 26.42 16.62
C SER A 187 -10.95 26.26 15.71
N CYS A 188 -10.88 27.10 14.66
CA CYS A 188 -9.90 26.99 13.58
C CYS A 188 -8.45 26.74 14.05
N THR A 189 -7.96 27.50 15.03
CA THR A 189 -6.53 27.55 15.39
C THR A 189 -6.05 26.39 16.26
N VAL A 190 -6.94 25.49 16.70
CA VAL A 190 -6.61 24.50 17.75
C VAL A 190 -6.17 23.16 17.15
N THR A 191 -5.14 22.54 17.72
CA THR A 191 -4.75 21.15 17.42
C THR A 191 -5.21 20.24 18.55
N GLN A 192 -6.44 19.71 18.48
CA GLN A 192 -6.99 18.82 19.50
C GLN A 192 -8.01 17.84 18.93
N SER A 193 -8.22 16.70 19.60
CA SER A 193 -9.30 15.75 19.26
C SER A 193 -10.66 16.47 19.23
N PRO A 194 -11.52 16.24 18.22
CA PRO A 194 -11.45 15.18 17.21
C PRO A 194 -10.63 15.52 15.95
N TYR A 195 -9.85 16.61 15.98
CA TYR A 195 -9.05 17.13 14.85
C TYR A 195 -9.90 17.46 13.62
N LEU A 196 -11.09 17.99 13.89
CA LEU A 196 -12.03 18.54 12.91
C LEU A 196 -12.30 19.99 13.31
N ASN A 197 -11.86 20.94 12.50
CA ASN A 197 -11.88 22.36 12.85
C ASN A 197 -12.79 23.15 11.91
N ASN A 198 -13.65 23.99 12.49
CA ASN A 198 -14.41 24.95 11.73
C ASN A 198 -13.62 26.27 11.61
N CYS A 199 -13.24 26.61 10.39
CA CYS A 199 -12.52 27.82 10.03
C CYS A 199 -13.39 28.90 9.36
N GLY A 200 -14.71 28.72 9.33
CA GLY A 200 -15.65 29.62 8.63
C GLY A 200 -15.55 29.53 7.11
N THR A 201 -14.99 28.43 6.59
CA THR A 201 -14.79 28.16 5.16
C THR A 201 -15.39 26.80 4.80
N ASP A 202 -15.80 26.64 3.54
CA ASP A 202 -16.18 25.36 2.97
C ASP A 202 -14.99 24.75 2.21
N ALA A 203 -14.14 24.00 2.92
CA ALA A 203 -12.97 23.40 2.33
C ALA A 203 -13.34 22.21 1.42
N GLU A 204 -14.42 21.50 1.73
CA GLU A 204 -14.95 20.40 0.92
C GLU A 204 -15.43 20.89 -0.44
N GLY A 205 -16.17 21.99 -0.50
CA GLY A 205 -16.55 22.60 -1.78
C GLY A 205 -15.35 23.03 -2.62
N ALA A 206 -14.31 23.59 -1.96
CA ALA A 206 -13.09 24.02 -2.63
C ALA A 206 -12.26 22.84 -3.16
N LEU A 207 -12.11 21.76 -2.36
CA LEU A 207 -11.34 20.57 -2.75
C LEU A 207 -12.09 19.79 -3.84
N LEU A 208 -13.38 19.51 -3.67
CA LEU A 208 -14.16 18.70 -4.62
C LEU A 208 -14.36 19.46 -5.93
N GLY A 209 -14.60 20.77 -5.86
CA GLY A 209 -14.65 21.62 -7.05
C GLY A 209 -13.34 21.66 -7.82
N HIS A 210 -12.18 21.52 -7.14
CA HIS A 210 -10.89 21.41 -7.83
C HIS A 210 -10.68 20.04 -8.46
N LEU A 211 -11.03 18.96 -7.75
CA LEU A 211 -10.88 17.59 -8.24
C LEU A 211 -11.82 17.28 -9.40
N PHE A 212 -13.09 17.67 -9.29
CA PHE A 212 -14.14 17.31 -10.25
C PHE A 212 -14.42 18.42 -11.28
N GLY A 213 -13.73 19.56 -11.16
CA GLY A 213 -13.94 20.77 -11.97
C GLY A 213 -15.10 21.66 -11.48
N SER A 214 -16.22 21.06 -11.02
CA SER A 214 -17.32 21.76 -10.37
C SER A 214 -18.15 20.81 -9.51
N VAL A 215 -18.77 21.33 -8.44
CA VAL A 215 -19.70 20.57 -7.60
C VAL A 215 -20.97 21.38 -7.32
N ALA A 216 -22.10 20.68 -7.24
CA ALA A 216 -23.34 21.21 -6.69
C ALA A 216 -23.18 21.46 -5.18
N ALA A 217 -23.94 22.44 -4.67
CA ALA A 217 -23.99 22.74 -3.24
C ALA A 217 -24.36 21.49 -2.41
N PRO A 218 -23.88 21.40 -1.17
CA PRO A 218 -24.15 20.24 -0.31
C PRO A 218 -25.64 20.11 -0.01
N GLY A 219 -26.11 18.86 0.08
CA GLY A 219 -27.48 18.55 0.47
C GLY A 219 -27.74 18.81 1.96
N SER A 220 -29.02 18.76 2.35
CA SER A 220 -29.45 18.88 3.76
C SER A 220 -29.23 17.61 4.60
N GLY A 221 -28.71 16.53 4.00
CA GLY A 221 -28.33 15.27 4.66
C GLY A 221 -29.31 14.09 4.53
N THR A 222 -28.72 12.88 4.54
CA THR A 222 -29.29 11.52 4.67
C THR A 222 -29.98 10.89 3.43
N GLY A 223 -29.66 11.34 2.22
CA GLY A 223 -30.17 10.69 1.00
C GLY A 223 -29.59 9.29 0.73
N GLY A 224 -28.53 8.90 1.44
CA GLY A 224 -27.81 7.64 1.24
C GLY A 224 -27.79 6.69 2.44
N SER A 225 -26.98 5.64 2.32
CA SER A 225 -26.74 4.64 3.37
C SER A 225 -25.25 4.61 3.76
N LEU A 226 -24.97 4.55 5.06
CA LEU A 226 -23.61 4.35 5.56
C LEU A 226 -23.36 2.86 5.82
N ILE A 227 -22.69 2.20 4.89
CA ILE A 227 -22.40 0.76 4.96
C ILE A 227 -21.18 0.56 5.86
N ARG A 228 -21.30 -0.30 6.88
CA ARG A 228 -20.18 -0.82 7.68
C ARG A 228 -19.81 -2.21 7.18
N PHE A 229 -18.57 -2.40 6.75
CA PHE A 229 -18.08 -3.65 6.17
C PHE A 229 -16.80 -4.15 6.85
N ASP A 230 -16.48 -5.43 6.64
CA ASP A 230 -15.31 -6.10 7.21
C ASP A 230 -14.06 -5.89 6.33
N GLN A 231 -13.05 -5.20 6.85
CA GLN A 231 -11.79 -4.93 6.14
C GLN A 231 -10.91 -6.19 6.01
N ASP A 232 -11.12 -7.23 6.83
CA ASP A 232 -10.38 -8.50 6.71
C ASP A 232 -10.56 -9.11 5.33
N ALA A 233 -11.72 -8.89 4.69
CA ALA A 233 -12.04 -9.38 3.35
C ALA A 233 -11.14 -8.78 2.24
N TYR A 234 -10.47 -7.66 2.52
CA TYR A 234 -9.62 -6.95 1.55
C TYR A 234 -8.15 -6.93 1.96
N ALA A 235 -7.84 -7.29 3.20
CA ALA A 235 -6.49 -7.29 3.72
C ALA A 235 -5.65 -8.44 3.11
N PRO A 236 -4.44 -8.17 2.58
CA PRO A 236 -3.50 -9.22 2.24
C PRO A 236 -3.26 -10.16 3.43
N GLY A 237 -3.44 -11.47 3.22
CA GLY A 237 -3.37 -12.47 4.28
C GLY A 237 -4.61 -12.58 5.17
N GLY A 238 -5.71 -11.88 4.84
CA GLY A 238 -7.02 -12.03 5.49
C GLY A 238 -7.12 -11.45 6.89
N SER A 239 -6.22 -10.55 7.29
CA SER A 239 -6.25 -9.91 8.60
C SER A 239 -5.86 -8.43 8.53
N ALA A 240 -6.84 -7.55 8.68
CA ALA A 240 -6.62 -6.11 8.77
C ALA A 240 -5.83 -5.74 10.03
N ALA A 241 -6.08 -6.44 11.14
CA ALA A 241 -5.38 -6.22 12.41
C ALA A 241 -3.86 -6.44 12.28
N ALA A 242 -3.42 -7.43 11.49
CA ALA A 242 -2.00 -7.68 11.22
C ALA A 242 -1.32 -6.52 10.46
N LEU A 243 -2.10 -5.62 9.88
CA LEU A 243 -1.66 -4.49 9.07
C LEU A 243 -1.81 -3.15 9.80
N SER A 244 -2.12 -3.13 11.10
CA SER A 244 -2.51 -1.92 11.84
C SER A 244 -3.78 -1.26 11.27
N MET A 245 -4.71 -2.05 10.75
CA MET A 245 -6.03 -1.60 10.31
C MET A 245 -7.14 -2.17 11.19
N GLY A 246 -8.23 -1.42 11.32
CA GLY A 246 -9.40 -1.86 12.08
C GLY A 246 -10.14 -3.00 11.38
N LYS A 247 -10.98 -3.73 12.10
CA LYS A 247 -11.87 -4.71 11.47
C LYS A 247 -12.93 -4.02 10.60
N ASP A 248 -13.43 -2.87 11.04
CA ASP A 248 -14.53 -2.18 10.40
C ASP A 248 -14.05 -1.10 9.44
N GLY A 249 -14.58 -1.09 8.22
CA GLY A 249 -14.50 0.02 7.26
C GLY A 249 -15.90 0.57 6.98
N PHE A 250 -15.97 1.78 6.41
CA PHE A 250 -17.26 2.41 6.08
C PHE A 250 -17.32 2.90 4.64
N ALA A 251 -18.50 2.87 4.03
CA ALA A 251 -18.75 3.49 2.73
C ALA A 251 -20.11 4.22 2.77
N TYR A 252 -20.11 5.51 2.47
CA TYR A 252 -21.34 6.27 2.26
C TYR A 252 -21.76 6.16 0.79
N VAL A 253 -22.97 5.63 0.57
CA VAL A 253 -23.52 5.40 -0.76
C VAL A 253 -24.82 6.21 -0.92
N PRO A 254 -24.82 7.27 -1.74
CA PRO A 254 -26.04 8.01 -2.07
C PRO A 254 -27.09 7.14 -2.77
N ALA A 255 -28.38 7.44 -2.58
CA ALA A 255 -29.46 6.72 -3.26
C ALA A 255 -29.35 6.76 -4.80
N SER A 256 -28.77 7.81 -5.38
CA SER A 256 -28.52 7.89 -6.82
C SER A 256 -27.56 6.80 -7.31
N CYS A 257 -26.44 6.59 -6.61
CA CYS A 257 -25.48 5.54 -6.92
C CYS A 257 -26.06 4.15 -6.69
N ALA A 258 -26.80 3.96 -5.59
CA ALA A 258 -27.52 2.72 -5.34
C ALA A 258 -28.61 2.43 -6.40
N GLY A 259 -29.17 3.48 -7.01
CA GLY A 259 -30.12 3.40 -8.12
C GLY A 259 -29.47 3.15 -9.49
N GLY A 260 -28.14 2.99 -9.57
CA GLY A 260 -27.42 2.68 -10.81
C GLY A 260 -26.93 3.89 -11.61
N ALA A 261 -26.89 5.08 -11.00
CA ALA A 261 -26.21 6.22 -11.62
C ALA A 261 -24.69 5.96 -11.73
N ARG A 262 -24.07 6.50 -12.78
CA ARG A 262 -22.61 6.57 -12.86
C ARG A 262 -22.11 7.55 -11.80
N CYS A 263 -21.20 7.10 -10.95
CA CYS A 263 -20.73 7.83 -9.78
C CYS A 263 -19.21 8.02 -9.77
N THR A 264 -18.78 9.00 -8.98
CA THR A 264 -17.37 9.20 -8.63
C THR A 264 -17.09 8.51 -7.29
N LEU A 265 -15.90 7.95 -7.11
CA LEU A 265 -15.45 7.42 -5.82
C LEU A 265 -14.42 8.35 -5.20
N LEU A 266 -14.66 8.77 -3.95
CA LEU A 266 -13.67 9.45 -3.13
C LEU A 266 -13.24 8.54 -1.98
N VAL A 267 -11.95 8.21 -1.90
CA VAL A 267 -11.37 7.49 -0.78
C VAL A 267 -10.88 8.50 0.27
N ALA A 268 -11.61 8.63 1.38
CA ALA A 268 -11.36 9.60 2.44
C ALA A 268 -10.67 8.96 3.65
N LEU A 269 -9.44 9.40 3.93
CA LEU A 269 -8.52 8.80 4.89
C LEU A 269 -8.32 9.71 6.11
N HIS A 270 -8.77 9.22 7.26
CA HIS A 270 -8.60 9.91 8.54
C HIS A 270 -7.12 10.02 8.96
N GLY A 271 -6.80 10.96 9.85
CA GLY A 271 -5.46 11.12 10.42
C GLY A 271 -5.17 10.19 11.59
N CYS A 272 -3.98 10.35 12.18
CA CYS A 272 -3.64 9.68 13.44
C CYS A 272 -4.68 10.03 14.52
N LYS A 273 -5.01 9.10 15.40
CA LYS A 273 -5.97 9.28 16.51
C LYS A 273 -7.43 9.55 16.06
N GLN A 274 -7.73 9.35 14.79
CA GLN A 274 -9.06 9.58 14.20
C GLN A 274 -9.71 8.31 13.63
N GLY A 275 -9.09 7.14 13.81
CA GLY A 275 -9.67 5.87 13.37
C GLY A 275 -10.82 5.43 14.27
N TYR A 276 -11.79 4.72 13.72
CA TYR A 276 -13.00 4.26 14.40
C TYR A 276 -12.74 3.61 15.77
N ALA A 277 -11.74 2.73 15.84
CA ALA A 277 -11.38 1.99 17.05
C ALA A 277 -10.50 2.78 18.04
N TYR A 278 -10.03 3.98 17.70
CA TYR A 278 -9.11 4.74 18.54
C TYR A 278 -9.86 5.41 19.71
N GLN A 279 -9.71 4.88 20.93
CA GLN A 279 -10.13 5.54 22.18
C GLN A 279 -11.56 6.14 22.18
N GLY A 280 -12.53 5.43 21.60
CA GLY A 280 -13.93 5.91 21.53
C GLY A 280 -14.18 7.02 20.51
N PHE A 281 -13.26 7.22 19.55
CA PHE A 281 -13.42 8.20 18.47
C PHE A 281 -14.64 7.90 17.60
N GLY A 282 -14.90 6.63 17.27
CA GLY A 282 -16.10 6.22 16.56
C GLY A 282 -16.19 6.84 15.16
N THR A 283 -17.40 7.17 14.73
CA THR A 283 -17.71 7.68 13.38
C THR A 283 -17.46 9.17 13.19
N ARG A 284 -16.79 9.85 14.12
CA ARG A 284 -16.65 11.33 14.09
C ARG A 284 -16.04 11.88 12.81
N PHE A 285 -15.04 11.21 12.22
CA PHE A 285 -14.48 11.64 10.93
C PHE A 285 -15.46 11.40 9.79
N VAL A 286 -16.15 10.26 9.80
CA VAL A 286 -17.15 9.90 8.79
C VAL A 286 -18.34 10.88 8.80
N GLU A 287 -18.79 11.27 9.99
CA GLU A 287 -19.91 12.21 10.18
C GLU A 287 -19.50 13.67 9.99
N GLY A 288 -18.29 14.03 10.42
CA GLY A 288 -17.87 15.42 10.55
C GLY A 288 -16.96 15.93 9.44
N ALA A 289 -16.58 15.12 8.45
CA ALA A 289 -15.74 15.57 7.33
C ALA A 289 -16.50 16.39 6.28
N TYR A 290 -17.84 16.49 6.38
CA TYR A 290 -18.71 17.20 5.44
C TYR A 290 -18.68 16.70 3.98
N LEU A 291 -18.22 15.46 3.77
CA LEU A 291 -18.13 14.83 2.46
C LEU A 291 -19.45 14.12 2.05
N ASN A 292 -20.24 13.63 3.01
CA ASN A 292 -21.47 12.90 2.73
C ASN A 292 -22.58 13.82 2.19
N GLU A 293 -22.57 15.07 2.65
CA GLU A 293 -23.49 16.11 2.23
C GLU A 293 -23.25 16.51 0.77
N TYR A 294 -21.99 16.54 0.35
CA TYR A 294 -21.60 16.68 -1.04
C TYR A 294 -21.89 15.40 -1.85
N ALA A 295 -21.70 14.23 -1.26
CA ALA A 295 -21.95 12.95 -1.89
C ALA A 295 -23.40 12.82 -2.41
N ASP A 296 -24.38 13.24 -1.60
CA ASP A 296 -25.80 13.21 -1.93
C ASP A 296 -26.16 14.02 -3.19
N THR A 297 -25.48 15.14 -3.43
CA THR A 297 -25.82 16.07 -4.53
C THR A 297 -24.93 15.93 -5.76
N ASN A 298 -23.87 15.11 -5.68
CA ASN A 298 -22.84 15.01 -6.72
C ASN A 298 -22.59 13.59 -7.23
N ALA A 299 -23.49 12.64 -6.93
CA ALA A 299 -23.34 11.23 -7.34
C ALA A 299 -21.93 10.69 -6.98
N MET A 300 -21.53 10.92 -5.73
CA MET A 300 -20.22 10.53 -5.24
C MET A 300 -20.38 9.50 -4.13
N ILE A 301 -19.71 8.36 -4.23
CA ILE A 301 -19.54 7.41 -3.13
C ILE A 301 -18.32 7.86 -2.32
N VAL A 302 -18.41 7.82 -1.00
CA VAL A 302 -17.26 8.10 -0.13
C VAL A 302 -16.86 6.82 0.61
N LEU A 303 -15.66 6.32 0.35
CA LEU A 303 -15.07 5.18 1.06
C LEU A 303 -14.20 5.70 2.21
N TYR A 304 -14.40 5.15 3.40
CA TYR A 304 -13.68 5.49 4.63
C TYR A 304 -12.99 4.26 5.22
N PRO A 305 -11.84 3.84 4.67
CA PRO A 305 -11.01 2.81 5.28
C PRO A 305 -10.56 3.25 6.68
N GLN A 306 -10.32 2.29 7.59
CA GLN A 306 -9.96 2.58 8.98
C GLN A 306 -8.61 1.97 9.36
N ALA A 307 -7.63 2.82 9.66
CA ALA A 307 -6.44 2.40 10.39
C ALA A 307 -6.77 2.21 11.89
N ALA A 308 -5.97 1.41 12.58
CA ALA A 308 -6.13 1.12 14.00
C ALA A 308 -4.79 1.16 14.74
N PRO A 309 -4.78 1.50 16.04
CA PRO A 309 -3.55 1.49 16.83
C PRO A 309 -3.02 0.08 17.02
N THR A 310 -1.70 -0.09 16.98
CA THR A 310 -1.04 -1.33 17.38
C THR A 310 -0.95 -1.43 18.90
N ALA A 311 -0.96 -2.66 19.42
CA ALA A 311 -0.61 -2.92 20.83
C ALA A 311 0.89 -2.70 21.10
N THR A 312 1.74 -2.78 20.06
CA THR A 312 3.16 -2.43 20.11
C THR A 312 3.37 -0.92 19.98
N LEU A 313 4.58 -0.45 20.28
CA LEU A 313 4.94 0.96 20.12
C LEU A 313 5.19 1.38 18.66
N GLU A 314 4.98 0.50 17.69
CA GLU A 314 5.23 0.80 16.28
C GLU A 314 4.24 1.82 15.71
N ASN A 315 2.94 1.71 16.03
CA ASN A 315 1.90 2.65 15.63
C ASN A 315 0.79 2.81 16.70
N PRO A 316 1.11 3.31 17.91
CA PRO A 316 0.14 3.42 19.01
C PRO A 316 -0.97 4.46 18.74
N ASN A 317 -0.77 5.35 17.76
CA ASN A 317 -1.72 6.40 17.41
C ASN A 317 -2.70 5.99 16.30
N GLY A 318 -2.60 4.77 15.76
CA GLY A 318 -3.47 4.30 14.67
C GLY A 318 -3.37 5.15 13.41
N CYS A 319 -2.15 5.58 13.06
CA CYS A 319 -1.87 6.28 11.82
C CYS A 319 -1.83 5.32 10.63
N TRP A 320 -2.03 5.83 9.42
CA TRP A 320 -1.71 5.07 8.20
C TRP A 320 -0.20 4.79 8.09
N ASN A 321 0.17 3.74 7.35
CA ASN A 321 1.57 3.37 7.15
C ASN A 321 2.23 4.29 6.12
N TRP A 322 2.89 5.32 6.64
CA TRP A 322 3.67 6.27 5.83
C TRP A 322 5.16 6.30 6.22
N TRP A 323 5.61 5.40 7.11
CA TRP A 323 7.01 5.27 7.53
C TRP A 323 7.53 3.83 7.60
N GLY A 324 6.82 2.86 7.02
CA GLY A 324 7.29 1.48 6.87
C GLY A 324 7.27 0.64 8.15
N TYR A 325 6.29 0.85 9.04
CA TYR A 325 6.15 0.03 10.24
C TYR A 325 5.73 -1.41 9.93
N LEU A 326 5.78 -2.30 10.93
CA LEU A 326 5.43 -3.73 10.84
C LEU A 326 6.22 -4.47 9.75
N GLY A 327 7.45 -4.02 9.49
CA GLY A 327 8.35 -4.59 8.49
C GLY A 327 7.88 -4.45 7.04
N ASP A 328 6.90 -3.59 6.76
CA ASP A 328 6.39 -3.38 5.41
C ASP A 328 7.31 -2.43 4.62
N THR A 329 8.28 -3.00 3.91
CA THR A 329 9.21 -2.26 3.04
C THR A 329 8.57 -1.80 1.73
N ALA A 330 7.34 -2.22 1.44
CA ALA A 330 6.59 -1.82 0.25
C ALA A 330 5.49 -0.79 0.57
N TYR A 331 5.43 -0.25 1.79
CA TYR A 331 4.31 0.56 2.32
C TYR A 331 3.81 1.72 1.43
N ALA A 332 4.66 2.26 0.56
CA ALA A 332 4.35 3.38 -0.34
C ALA A 332 4.22 2.99 -1.82
N ARG A 333 4.24 1.69 -2.19
CA ARG A 333 4.29 1.23 -3.59
C ARG A 333 3.39 0.02 -3.82
N HIS A 334 3.36 -0.50 -5.05
CA HIS A 334 2.69 -1.77 -5.36
C HIS A 334 3.13 -2.87 -4.39
N GLY A 335 2.17 -3.65 -3.89
CA GLY A 335 2.41 -4.67 -2.86
C GLY A 335 2.48 -4.16 -1.41
N GLY A 336 2.42 -2.84 -1.17
CA GLY A 336 2.30 -2.27 0.18
C GLY A 336 0.99 -2.70 0.84
N LYS A 337 1.04 -3.20 2.08
CA LYS A 337 -0.06 -4.00 2.62
C LYS A 337 -1.33 -3.19 2.85
N GLN A 338 -1.21 -1.98 3.42
CA GLN A 338 -2.38 -1.10 3.61
C GLN A 338 -2.88 -0.51 2.30
N ILE A 339 -1.98 -0.15 1.39
CA ILE A 339 -2.33 0.33 0.05
C ILE A 339 -3.14 -0.72 -0.71
N GLU A 340 -2.67 -1.97 -0.74
CA GLU A 340 -3.38 -3.07 -1.40
C GLU A 340 -4.72 -3.39 -0.74
N THR A 341 -4.81 -3.21 0.58
CA THR A 341 -6.09 -3.35 1.31
C THR A 341 -7.11 -2.32 0.82
N VAL A 342 -6.71 -1.05 0.73
CA VAL A 342 -7.57 0.02 0.20
C VAL A 342 -7.90 -0.21 -1.28
N MET A 343 -6.93 -0.63 -2.09
CA MET A 343 -7.18 -0.96 -3.50
C MET A 343 -8.12 -2.16 -3.67
N GLY A 344 -8.09 -3.14 -2.77
CA GLY A 344 -9.08 -4.21 -2.73
C GLY A 344 -10.50 -3.70 -2.52
N MET A 345 -10.68 -2.70 -1.66
CA MET A 345 -11.98 -2.03 -1.44
C MET A 345 -12.42 -1.23 -2.67
N VAL A 346 -11.50 -0.49 -3.31
CA VAL A 346 -11.75 0.27 -4.54
C VAL A 346 -12.21 -0.66 -5.66
N ARG A 347 -11.48 -1.76 -5.91
CA ARG A 347 -11.84 -2.76 -6.94
C ARG A 347 -13.23 -3.38 -6.68
N ALA A 348 -13.52 -3.72 -5.42
CA ALA A 348 -14.82 -4.25 -5.04
C ALA A 348 -15.97 -3.28 -5.34
N LEU A 349 -15.76 -1.98 -5.07
CA LEU A 349 -16.74 -0.93 -5.36
C LEU A 349 -16.91 -0.69 -6.87
N ARG A 350 -15.85 -0.83 -7.68
CA ARG A 350 -15.92 -0.61 -9.14
C ARG A 350 -16.58 -1.76 -9.90
N GLY A 351 -16.80 -2.90 -9.26
CA GLY A 351 -17.23 -4.10 -9.96
C GLY A 351 -16.20 -4.65 -10.94
N ASP A 352 -14.97 -4.12 -10.89
CA ASP A 352 -13.79 -4.71 -11.51
C ASP A 352 -13.58 -6.04 -10.78
N SER A 353 -14.19 -7.10 -11.29
CA SER A 353 -14.25 -8.39 -10.62
C SER A 353 -12.85 -8.97 -10.44
N THR A 354 -12.21 -8.60 -9.33
CA THR A 354 -11.66 -9.49 -8.31
C THR A 354 -11.29 -8.62 -7.09
N PRO A 355 -11.86 -8.87 -5.89
CA PRO A 355 -11.04 -8.74 -4.68
C PRO A 355 -9.71 -9.42 -5.00
N PRO A 356 -8.51 -8.91 -4.61
CA PRO A 356 -7.28 -9.68 -4.79
C PRO A 356 -7.61 -11.10 -4.31
N PRO A 357 -7.56 -12.10 -5.20
CA PRO A 357 -8.18 -13.36 -4.85
C PRO A 357 -7.54 -13.84 -3.59
N ALA A 358 -8.35 -14.37 -2.66
CA ALA A 358 -7.84 -14.89 -1.40
C ALA A 358 -6.57 -15.69 -1.74
N PRO A 359 -5.41 -15.34 -1.15
CA PRO A 359 -4.12 -15.84 -1.61
C PRO A 359 -4.23 -17.35 -1.78
N GLY A 360 -4.15 -17.79 -3.03
CA GLY A 360 -4.27 -19.18 -3.37
C GLY A 360 -2.91 -19.82 -3.18
N ARG A 361 -2.87 -20.97 -2.53
CA ARG A 361 -1.64 -21.74 -2.35
C ARG A 361 -1.82 -23.10 -3.00
N THR A 362 -0.91 -23.45 -3.89
CA THR A 362 -0.80 -24.81 -4.42
C THR A 362 0.56 -25.38 -4.00
N VAL A 363 0.57 -26.62 -3.53
CA VAL A 363 1.78 -27.39 -3.27
C VAL A 363 1.88 -28.48 -4.31
N LEU A 364 2.92 -28.43 -5.14
CA LEU A 364 3.19 -29.41 -6.17
C LEU A 364 4.28 -30.36 -5.65
N ALA A 365 3.99 -31.65 -5.59
CA ALA A 365 5.02 -32.67 -5.41
C ALA A 365 5.80 -32.85 -6.70
N SER A 366 7.10 -33.15 -6.60
CA SER A 366 7.93 -33.49 -7.74
C SER A 366 7.49 -34.83 -8.36
N THR A 367 7.78 -35.00 -9.64
CA THR A 367 7.32 -36.14 -10.44
C THR A 367 8.41 -37.20 -10.47
N ASP A 368 8.30 -38.19 -9.59
CA ASP A 368 9.32 -39.23 -9.36
C ASP A 368 9.89 -39.87 -10.64
N SER A 369 9.04 -40.19 -11.63
CA SER A 369 9.48 -40.78 -12.91
C SER A 369 10.32 -39.85 -13.80
N GLU A 370 10.35 -38.57 -13.48
CA GLU A 370 11.07 -37.50 -14.17
C GLU A 370 12.16 -36.86 -13.28
N ASP A 371 12.29 -37.33 -12.05
CA ASP A 371 13.29 -36.88 -11.09
C ASP A 371 14.53 -37.77 -11.21
N GLY A 372 15.65 -37.27 -10.69
CA GLY A 372 16.89 -38.03 -10.65
C GLY A 372 18.08 -37.14 -10.36
N TYR A 373 19.28 -37.72 -10.35
CA TYR A 373 20.50 -36.93 -10.23
C TYR A 373 21.53 -37.36 -11.25
N VAL A 374 22.26 -36.38 -11.77
CA VAL A 374 23.42 -36.58 -12.65
C VAL A 374 24.70 -36.37 -11.88
N LYS A 375 25.76 -37.05 -12.29
CA LYS A 375 27.09 -36.91 -11.71
C LYS A 375 28.17 -36.81 -12.77
N ALA A 376 29.15 -35.95 -12.54
CA ALA A 376 30.30 -35.78 -13.43
C ALA A 376 31.58 -35.46 -12.66
N ALA A 377 32.73 -35.48 -13.35
CA ALA A 377 33.95 -34.92 -12.76
C ALA A 377 33.78 -33.40 -12.54
N ALA A 378 34.65 -32.78 -11.73
CA ALA A 378 34.54 -31.35 -11.40
C ALA A 378 34.66 -30.43 -12.62
N ASP A 379 35.36 -30.88 -13.67
CA ASP A 379 35.45 -30.22 -14.99
C ASP A 379 34.23 -30.49 -15.89
N GLY A 380 33.26 -31.27 -15.40
CA GLY A 380 32.06 -31.69 -16.11
C GLY A 380 32.23 -32.91 -17.01
N SER A 381 33.43 -33.50 -17.09
CA SER A 381 33.69 -34.66 -17.95
C SER A 381 33.06 -35.96 -17.40
N GLY A 382 32.66 -36.83 -18.33
CA GLY A 382 32.07 -38.13 -18.02
C GLY A 382 30.80 -38.00 -17.17
N ALA A 383 29.88 -37.15 -17.61
CA ALA A 383 28.54 -37.06 -17.03
C ALA A 383 27.81 -38.40 -17.19
N ALA A 384 27.15 -38.83 -16.13
CA ALA A 384 26.40 -40.07 -16.06
C ALA A 384 25.23 -39.93 -15.10
N LEU A 385 24.27 -40.86 -15.18
CA LEU A 385 23.20 -40.95 -14.21
C LEU A 385 23.71 -41.43 -12.84
N GLY A 386 23.08 -40.90 -11.81
CA GLY A 386 23.10 -41.44 -10.47
C GLY A 386 22.48 -42.84 -10.43
N THR A 387 22.96 -43.68 -9.52
CA THR A 387 22.52 -45.08 -9.42
C THR A 387 22.09 -45.46 -8.00
N LEU A 388 22.06 -44.49 -7.07
CA LEU A 388 21.76 -44.72 -5.66
C LEU A 388 20.44 -44.09 -5.23
N GLU A 389 19.65 -43.62 -6.18
CA GLU A 389 18.38 -42.92 -5.94
C GLU A 389 17.40 -43.78 -5.15
N ASP A 390 17.14 -45.00 -5.61
CA ASP A 390 16.25 -45.96 -4.94
C ASP A 390 16.67 -46.30 -3.49
N VAL A 391 17.95 -46.09 -3.15
CA VAL A 391 18.52 -46.49 -1.85
C VAL A 391 18.58 -45.31 -0.88
N TYR A 392 19.07 -44.16 -1.36
CA TYR A 392 19.38 -43.01 -0.51
C TYR A 392 18.62 -41.74 -0.88
N GLY A 393 18.02 -41.68 -2.08
CA GLY A 393 17.38 -40.51 -2.67
C GLY A 393 18.29 -39.74 -3.63
N LEU A 394 17.94 -38.49 -3.90
CA LEU A 394 18.64 -37.60 -4.83
C LEU A 394 19.94 -37.04 -4.24
N ALA A 395 21.07 -37.18 -4.94
CA ALA A 395 22.39 -36.79 -4.44
C ALA A 395 22.80 -35.35 -4.81
N LEU A 396 23.39 -34.64 -3.85
CA LEU A 396 23.96 -33.31 -4.00
C LEU A 396 25.37 -33.25 -3.42
N GLY A 397 26.25 -32.47 -4.04
CA GLY A 397 27.64 -32.32 -3.58
C GLY A 397 28.56 -33.40 -4.15
N ARG A 398 29.74 -33.60 -3.56
CA ARG A 398 30.76 -34.51 -4.10
C ARG A 398 30.78 -35.85 -3.37
N GLY A 399 30.51 -36.92 -4.10
CA GLY A 399 30.49 -38.29 -3.59
C GLY A 399 31.87 -38.87 -3.34
N THR A 400 31.90 -40.06 -2.71
CA THR A 400 33.13 -40.82 -2.44
C THR A 400 33.77 -41.39 -3.71
N ASP A 401 33.01 -41.50 -4.80
CA ASP A 401 33.52 -41.80 -6.15
C ASP A 401 34.24 -40.61 -6.80
N GLY A 402 34.35 -39.49 -6.09
CA GLY A 402 35.03 -38.28 -6.53
C GLY A 402 34.22 -37.43 -7.52
N LYS A 403 32.99 -37.85 -7.88
CA LYS A 403 32.09 -37.16 -8.80
C LYS A 403 31.22 -36.14 -8.05
N VAL A 404 30.90 -35.04 -8.72
CA VAL A 404 30.00 -34.00 -8.23
C VAL A 404 28.60 -34.32 -8.73
N ASN A 405 27.61 -34.23 -7.84
CA ASN A 405 26.22 -34.59 -8.10
C ASN A 405 25.34 -33.33 -8.18
N ARG A 406 24.39 -33.35 -9.10
CA ARG A 406 23.31 -32.36 -9.25
C ARG A 406 22.00 -33.10 -9.39
N SER A 407 21.00 -32.72 -8.61
CA SER A 407 19.66 -33.30 -8.70
C SER A 407 18.80 -32.49 -9.66
N VAL A 408 17.97 -33.17 -10.45
CA VAL A 408 16.94 -32.56 -11.29
C VAL A 408 15.59 -33.04 -10.75
N VAL A 409 14.68 -32.10 -10.52
CA VAL A 409 13.32 -32.40 -10.06
C VAL A 409 12.30 -31.69 -10.95
N SER A 410 11.19 -32.36 -11.20
CA SER A 410 10.22 -32.00 -12.23
C SER A 410 8.85 -31.70 -11.61
N PHE A 411 8.28 -30.54 -11.94
CA PHE A 411 6.96 -30.15 -11.45
C PHE A 411 5.99 -29.89 -12.60
N ASP A 412 4.80 -30.47 -12.54
CA ASP A 412 3.68 -30.12 -13.41
C ASP A 412 3.11 -28.75 -13.01
N THR A 413 3.75 -27.68 -13.47
CA THR A 413 3.36 -26.29 -13.18
C THR A 413 2.13 -25.83 -13.94
N SER A 414 1.59 -26.66 -14.86
CA SER A 414 0.28 -26.41 -15.47
C SER A 414 -0.87 -26.48 -14.46
N ARG A 415 -0.65 -27.14 -13.31
CA ARG A 415 -1.62 -27.23 -12.21
C ARG A 415 -1.78 -25.94 -11.42
N ILE A 416 -0.94 -24.93 -11.65
CA ILE A 416 -1.13 -23.64 -11.02
C ILE A 416 -2.29 -22.92 -11.77
N PRO A 417 -3.35 -22.44 -11.08
CA PRO A 417 -4.58 -22.05 -11.76
C PRO A 417 -4.38 -20.97 -12.84
N VAL A 418 -5.04 -21.15 -13.98
CA VAL A 418 -4.94 -20.24 -15.14
C VAL A 418 -5.48 -18.86 -14.77
N GLY A 419 -4.85 -17.81 -15.32
CA GLY A 419 -5.24 -16.41 -15.06
C GLY A 419 -4.82 -15.87 -13.69
N LYS A 420 -4.04 -16.63 -12.92
CA LYS A 420 -3.50 -16.22 -11.62
C LYS A 420 -2.07 -15.68 -11.73
N GLU A 421 -1.82 -14.56 -11.08
CA GLU A 421 -0.48 -13.98 -10.94
C GLU A 421 0.26 -14.74 -9.84
N VAL A 422 1.43 -15.31 -10.15
CA VAL A 422 2.28 -15.93 -9.12
C VAL A 422 2.99 -14.82 -8.35
N THR A 423 2.75 -14.76 -7.04
CA THR A 423 3.36 -13.75 -6.17
C THR A 423 4.60 -14.29 -5.47
N ARG A 424 4.65 -15.59 -5.19
CA ARG A 424 5.76 -16.24 -4.48
C ARG A 424 5.84 -17.72 -4.84
N ALA A 425 7.05 -18.27 -4.92
CA ALA A 425 7.23 -19.71 -4.99
C ALA A 425 8.56 -20.13 -4.34
N TRP A 426 8.60 -21.30 -3.71
CA TRP A 426 9.79 -21.83 -3.06
C TRP A 426 9.78 -23.36 -3.00
N LEU A 427 10.97 -23.94 -2.89
CA LEU A 427 11.15 -25.39 -2.78
C LEU A 427 11.24 -25.79 -1.31
N THR A 428 10.72 -26.98 -0.98
CA THR A 428 11.03 -27.67 0.27
C THR A 428 11.70 -29.00 -0.05
N VAL A 429 12.88 -29.21 0.52
CA VAL A 429 13.67 -30.45 0.38
C VAL A 429 13.82 -31.10 1.75
N THR A 430 13.77 -32.43 1.82
CA THR A 430 13.98 -33.18 3.07
C THR A 430 15.24 -34.02 2.96
N ARG A 431 16.14 -33.86 3.95
CA ARG A 431 17.39 -34.60 4.02
C ARG A 431 17.14 -36.04 4.45
N SER A 432 17.72 -36.97 3.70
CA SER A 432 17.77 -38.41 3.99
C SER A 432 19.05 -38.76 4.75
N SER A 433 20.20 -38.44 4.17
CA SER A 433 21.51 -38.79 4.71
C SER A 433 22.60 -37.89 4.13
N GLY A 434 23.86 -38.11 4.51
CA GLY A 434 24.99 -37.40 3.93
C GLY A 434 26.23 -37.48 4.81
N ALA A 435 27.36 -37.07 4.26
CA ALA A 435 28.64 -37.04 4.96
C ALA A 435 29.41 -35.76 4.63
N GLY A 436 30.12 -35.21 5.62
CA GLY A 436 30.78 -33.92 5.50
C GLY A 436 29.82 -32.74 5.38
N ASP A 437 30.38 -31.56 5.13
CA ASP A 437 29.61 -30.32 4.93
C ASP A 437 29.94 -29.69 3.57
N PRO A 438 29.09 -29.86 2.56
CA PRO A 438 29.31 -29.27 1.24
C PRO A 438 29.14 -27.74 1.22
N TRP A 439 28.48 -27.11 2.20
CA TRP A 439 28.40 -25.64 2.31
C TRP A 439 29.71 -25.04 2.84
N ALA A 440 30.49 -25.81 3.60
CA ALA A 440 31.80 -25.38 4.10
C ALA A 440 32.96 -25.68 3.14
N SER A 441 32.72 -26.35 2.00
CA SER A 441 33.75 -26.70 1.03
C SER A 441 33.37 -26.30 -0.40
N PRO A 442 33.97 -25.24 -0.96
CA PRO A 442 34.81 -24.23 -0.29
C PRO A 442 34.01 -23.43 0.77
N SER A 443 34.69 -22.66 1.61
CA SER A 443 34.01 -21.84 2.63
C SER A 443 32.99 -20.90 1.98
N GLY A 444 31.74 -20.93 2.46
CA GLY A 444 30.64 -20.12 1.91
C GLY A 444 30.06 -20.66 0.60
N ASN A 445 30.22 -21.96 0.32
CA ASN A 445 29.58 -22.59 -0.83
C ASN A 445 28.05 -22.56 -0.69
N ARG A 446 27.36 -22.47 -1.83
CA ARG A 446 25.92 -22.22 -1.89
C ARG A 446 25.24 -23.34 -2.66
N LEU A 447 24.17 -23.89 -2.09
CA LEU A 447 23.27 -24.78 -2.81
C LEU A 447 22.28 -23.92 -3.60
N VAL A 448 22.46 -23.88 -4.91
CA VAL A 448 21.65 -23.06 -5.82
C VAL A 448 20.60 -23.92 -6.53
N VAL A 449 19.50 -23.27 -6.91
CA VAL A 449 18.42 -23.85 -7.68
C VAL A 449 18.34 -23.15 -9.04
N ASP A 450 18.69 -23.86 -10.09
CA ASP A 450 18.45 -23.42 -11.46
C ASP A 450 17.01 -23.73 -11.88
N VAL A 451 16.40 -22.87 -12.69
CA VAL A 451 15.05 -23.04 -13.23
C VAL A 451 15.08 -23.21 -14.73
N ARG A 452 14.33 -24.19 -15.25
CA ARG A 452 14.12 -24.42 -16.68
C ARG A 452 12.64 -24.36 -17.02
N THR A 453 12.33 -23.57 -18.05
CA THR A 453 11.00 -23.54 -18.66
C THR A 453 10.89 -24.77 -19.56
N GLY A 454 10.14 -25.79 -19.13
CA GLY A 454 10.22 -27.13 -19.72
C GLY A 454 11.30 -27.96 -19.04
N CYS A 455 11.94 -28.83 -19.83
CA CYS A 455 12.94 -29.79 -19.38
C CYS A 455 14.35 -29.36 -19.83
N PHE A 456 15.40 -29.76 -19.09
CA PHE A 456 16.79 -29.39 -19.36
C PHE A 456 17.28 -30.06 -20.66
N GLY A 457 17.05 -31.37 -20.79
CA GLY A 457 17.05 -32.14 -22.02
C GLY A 457 15.70 -32.83 -22.23
N GLY A 458 15.69 -34.16 -22.15
CA GLY A 458 14.46 -34.93 -21.92
C GLY A 458 13.84 -34.63 -20.55
N CYS A 459 12.57 -34.98 -20.35
CA CYS A 459 11.92 -34.82 -19.03
C CYS A 459 12.28 -35.95 -18.07
N ALA A 460 12.63 -37.14 -18.57
CA ALA A 460 13.37 -38.12 -17.78
C ALA A 460 14.84 -37.70 -17.71
N VAL A 461 15.43 -37.77 -16.51
CA VAL A 461 16.82 -37.35 -16.30
C VAL A 461 17.77 -38.16 -17.17
N GLU A 462 18.69 -37.46 -17.82
CA GLU A 462 19.69 -38.01 -18.73
C GLU A 462 21.07 -37.38 -18.51
N PRO A 463 22.17 -38.05 -18.92
CA PRO A 463 23.52 -37.51 -18.70
C PRO A 463 23.76 -36.09 -19.24
N SER A 464 23.08 -35.71 -20.33
CA SER A 464 23.14 -34.37 -20.93
C SER A 464 22.64 -33.26 -20.01
N ASP A 465 21.78 -33.56 -19.03
CA ASP A 465 21.24 -32.58 -18.08
C ASP A 465 22.32 -31.94 -17.22
N TRP A 466 23.50 -32.55 -17.13
CA TRP A 466 24.66 -31.96 -16.46
C TRP A 466 25.03 -30.58 -17.04
N SER A 467 25.10 -30.48 -18.37
CA SER A 467 25.56 -29.29 -19.09
C SER A 467 24.42 -28.50 -19.74
N ALA A 468 23.20 -29.03 -19.73
CA ALA A 468 22.02 -28.34 -20.24
C ALA A 468 21.83 -26.96 -19.60
N ALA A 469 21.52 -25.96 -20.42
CA ALA A 469 21.37 -24.59 -19.97
C ALA A 469 20.06 -24.38 -19.19
N ALA A 470 20.12 -23.67 -18.08
CA ALA A 470 18.92 -23.21 -17.37
C ALA A 470 18.26 -22.05 -18.12
N SER A 471 16.96 -21.86 -17.96
CA SER A 471 16.32 -20.58 -18.32
C SER A 471 16.77 -19.47 -17.37
N VAL A 472 16.89 -19.80 -16.08
CA VAL A 472 17.39 -18.91 -15.02
C VAL A 472 18.33 -19.71 -14.13
N ALA A 473 19.62 -19.35 -14.14
CA ALA A 473 20.61 -19.96 -13.25
C ALA A 473 20.55 -19.30 -11.86
N GLY A 474 20.64 -20.09 -10.78
CA GLY A 474 20.63 -19.57 -9.41
C GLY A 474 19.38 -18.75 -9.06
N GLY A 475 18.21 -19.22 -9.48
CA GLY A 475 16.92 -18.58 -9.22
C GLY A 475 16.51 -18.57 -7.75
N ALA A 476 17.07 -19.47 -6.93
CA ALA A 476 16.93 -19.49 -5.48
C ALA A 476 18.13 -20.19 -4.82
N GLU A 477 18.23 -20.09 -3.49
CA GLU A 477 19.25 -20.76 -2.68
C GLU A 477 18.63 -21.54 -1.53
N ILE A 478 19.28 -22.63 -1.11
CA ILE A 478 18.90 -23.39 0.08
C ILE A 478 20.02 -23.27 1.12
N ALA A 479 19.66 -22.73 2.28
CA ALA A 479 20.58 -22.58 3.40
C ALA A 479 21.07 -23.94 3.93
N ALA A 480 22.23 -23.95 4.59
CA ALA A 480 22.80 -25.16 5.16
C ALA A 480 21.85 -25.80 6.20
N PHE A 481 21.71 -27.13 6.13
CA PHE A 481 20.86 -27.90 7.03
C PHE A 481 21.40 -29.31 7.25
N THR A 482 21.31 -29.78 8.49
CA THR A 482 21.94 -31.04 8.94
C THR A 482 20.96 -32.19 9.11
N SER A 483 19.66 -31.91 9.22
CA SER A 483 18.59 -32.90 9.33
C SER A 483 17.24 -32.26 8.97
N GLY A 484 16.22 -33.10 8.76
CA GLY A 484 14.85 -32.63 8.50
C GLY A 484 14.70 -31.93 7.14
N SER A 485 13.74 -31.00 7.08
CA SER A 485 13.41 -30.26 5.87
C SER A 485 14.04 -28.86 5.88
N ALA A 486 14.46 -28.40 4.71
CA ALA A 486 14.87 -27.03 4.45
C ALA A 486 14.02 -26.44 3.34
N VAL A 487 13.83 -25.12 3.42
CA VAL A 487 13.09 -24.32 2.45
C VAL A 487 14.08 -23.43 1.71
N SER A 488 13.93 -23.28 0.39
CA SER A 488 14.71 -22.32 -0.37
C SER A 488 14.32 -20.89 -0.02
N THR A 489 15.15 -19.92 -0.40
CA THR A 489 14.66 -18.56 -0.64
C THR A 489 13.51 -18.60 -1.65
N ASP A 490 12.77 -17.50 -1.73
CA ASP A 490 11.81 -17.36 -2.82
C ASP A 490 12.54 -17.42 -4.16
N LEU A 491 11.87 -18.02 -5.16
CA LEU A 491 12.30 -17.91 -6.54
C LEU A 491 12.35 -16.43 -6.91
N SER A 492 13.46 -16.03 -7.54
CA SER A 492 13.64 -14.67 -8.06
C SER A 492 12.53 -14.31 -9.07
N ALA A 493 12.32 -13.01 -9.31
CA ALA A 493 11.32 -12.56 -10.27
C ALA A 493 11.50 -13.19 -11.67
N ALA A 494 12.75 -13.34 -12.13
CA ALA A 494 13.05 -14.01 -13.38
C ALA A 494 12.68 -15.51 -13.34
N ALA A 495 12.95 -16.19 -12.23
CA ALA A 495 12.61 -17.60 -12.04
C ALA A 495 11.08 -17.82 -11.96
N LEU A 496 10.33 -16.91 -11.33
CA LEU A 496 8.87 -16.93 -11.33
C LEU A 496 8.31 -16.77 -12.76
N ALA A 497 8.86 -15.84 -13.54
CA ALA A 497 8.47 -15.63 -14.93
C ALA A 497 8.83 -16.82 -15.84
N ALA A 498 9.83 -17.63 -15.45
CA ALA A 498 10.25 -18.81 -16.18
C ALA A 498 9.43 -20.08 -15.87
N LEU A 499 8.48 -20.04 -14.92
CA LEU A 499 7.59 -21.17 -14.65
C LEU A 499 6.73 -21.47 -15.88
N ASN A 500 6.75 -22.72 -16.35
CA ASN A 500 6.02 -23.14 -17.52
C ASN A 500 4.55 -23.40 -17.19
N ARG A 501 3.74 -22.35 -17.28
CA ARG A 501 2.29 -22.39 -16.98
C ARG A 501 1.47 -23.32 -17.88
N GLY A 502 2.06 -23.85 -18.96
CA GLY A 502 1.44 -24.82 -19.86
C GLY A 502 1.97 -26.24 -19.74
N GLY A 503 2.88 -26.54 -18.80
CA GLY A 503 3.46 -27.87 -18.68
C GLY A 503 4.48 -28.00 -17.56
N VAL A 504 5.54 -28.78 -17.81
CA VAL A 504 6.59 -29.10 -16.83
C VAL A 504 7.55 -27.92 -16.66
N THR A 505 7.96 -27.68 -15.42
CA THR A 505 9.15 -26.92 -15.05
C THR A 505 10.11 -27.84 -14.31
N GLN A 506 11.34 -27.96 -14.82
CA GLN A 506 12.42 -28.64 -14.12
C GLN A 506 13.28 -27.66 -13.32
N LEU A 507 13.65 -28.09 -12.12
CA LEU A 507 14.57 -27.39 -11.24
C LEU A 507 15.81 -28.24 -11.02
N ARG A 508 17.00 -27.66 -11.22
CA ARG A 508 18.27 -28.36 -11.00
C ARG A 508 18.96 -27.80 -9.77
N LEU A 509 19.14 -28.65 -8.76
CA LEU A 509 19.82 -28.33 -7.53
C LEU A 509 21.30 -28.72 -7.63
N GLY A 510 22.19 -27.82 -7.25
CA GLY A 510 23.62 -28.09 -7.26
C GLY A 510 24.39 -27.09 -6.43
N PHE A 511 25.53 -27.52 -5.90
CA PHE A 511 26.45 -26.58 -5.27
C PHE A 511 27.13 -25.71 -6.33
N ALA A 512 27.19 -24.41 -6.07
CA ALA A 512 27.79 -23.43 -6.97
C ALA A 512 29.27 -23.73 -7.27
N ALA A 513 29.99 -24.28 -6.28
CA ALA A 513 31.33 -24.82 -6.46
C ALA A 513 31.40 -26.30 -6.08
N ALA A 514 32.26 -27.05 -6.76
CA ALA A 514 32.55 -28.44 -6.43
C ALA A 514 33.28 -28.53 -5.07
N PRO A 515 32.80 -29.34 -4.10
CA PRO A 515 33.55 -29.58 -2.88
C PRO A 515 34.94 -30.18 -3.13
N ALA A 516 35.93 -29.73 -2.35
CA ALA A 516 37.33 -30.13 -2.53
C ALA A 516 37.59 -31.61 -2.22
N GLY A 517 36.74 -32.23 -1.40
CA GLY A 517 36.74 -33.64 -1.03
C GLY A 517 35.32 -34.19 -0.96
N SER A 518 35.15 -35.41 -0.47
CA SER A 518 33.83 -36.02 -0.28
C SER A 518 33.02 -35.23 0.74
N ALA A 519 32.00 -34.52 0.26
CA ALA A 519 31.06 -33.76 1.06
C ALA A 519 29.74 -33.71 0.29
N TYR A 520 28.73 -34.39 0.79
CA TYR A 520 27.49 -34.63 0.06
C TYR A 520 26.30 -34.82 1.00
N LEU A 521 25.12 -34.66 0.43
CA LEU A 521 23.87 -35.05 1.06
C LEU A 521 22.97 -35.75 0.06
N PHE A 522 22.10 -36.61 0.59
CA PHE A 522 20.97 -37.16 -0.13
C PHE A 522 19.69 -36.53 0.39
N VAL A 523 18.77 -36.23 -0.51
CA VAL A 523 17.43 -35.70 -0.22
C VAL A 523 16.38 -36.58 -0.89
N ASN A 524 15.09 -36.35 -0.62
CA ASN A 524 14.01 -36.95 -1.42
C ASN A 524 13.89 -38.48 -1.35
N ARG A 525 14.24 -39.12 -0.22
CA ARG A 525 14.07 -40.58 -0.05
C ARG A 525 12.65 -40.96 0.38
N ASP A 526 12.21 -40.33 1.46
CA ASP A 526 10.96 -40.72 2.15
C ASP A 526 9.82 -39.73 1.87
N ALA A 527 10.12 -38.58 1.27
CA ALA A 527 9.15 -37.54 0.94
C ALA A 527 9.58 -36.79 -0.33
N PRO A 528 8.63 -36.53 -1.27
CA PRO A 528 8.90 -35.81 -2.50
C PRO A 528 9.41 -34.39 -2.21
N VAL A 529 10.26 -33.85 -3.09
CA VAL A 529 10.54 -32.41 -3.12
C VAL A 529 9.23 -31.71 -3.46
N THR A 530 8.93 -30.60 -2.79
CA THR A 530 7.71 -29.84 -3.07
C THR A 530 8.03 -28.43 -3.54
N LEU A 531 7.30 -27.97 -4.55
CA LEU A 531 7.25 -26.58 -4.98
C LEU A 531 5.95 -25.97 -4.44
N THR A 532 6.06 -25.07 -3.47
CA THR A 532 4.92 -24.27 -3.03
C THR A 532 4.83 -23.03 -3.91
N VAL A 533 3.63 -22.74 -4.41
CA VAL A 533 3.33 -21.56 -5.22
C VAL A 533 2.15 -20.81 -4.60
N GLU A 534 2.38 -19.53 -4.30
CA GLU A 534 1.33 -18.59 -3.89
C GLU A 534 0.96 -17.71 -5.08
N TYR A 535 -0.33 -17.44 -5.24
CA TYR A 535 -0.86 -16.67 -6.34
C TYR A 535 -2.10 -15.86 -5.96
N ARG A 536 -2.37 -14.81 -6.73
CA ARG A 536 -3.58 -14.00 -6.63
C ARG A 536 -4.35 -14.02 -7.95
#